data_AF-A0AAV7LCG3-F1
#
_entry.id   AF-A0AAV7LCG3-F1
#
_cell.length_a   1.000
_cell.length_b   1.000
_cell.length_c   1.000
_cell.angle_alpha   90.00
_cell.angle_beta   90.00
_cell.angle_gamma   90.00
#
_symmetry.space_group_name_H-M   'P 1'
#
loop_
_entity.id
_entity.type
_entity.pdbx_description
1 polymer ?
#
loop_
_entity_poly.entity_id
_entity_poly.type
_entity_poly.pdbx_seq_one_letter_code
_entity_poly.pdbx_strand_id
1 'polypeptide(L)'
;MIFYGRVATVFLTRVPGNALSPYAVLELCCHSDVYACFLYPAALTRKVCICYVSVLLPQRREHMLPLSSHALGIRALLDNHFLPKVSIILQSYYFGKRKQTDDESIEDFVTALRKLASSCNFGENLEERIRDQFMLECKYDKVREALWAKNDPSLDEVLIIAKQVEHSMSCIENLRKSRNVAMNVQALDTKTNNKL
;
A
#
# COMPACT_ATOMS: atom_id res chain seq x y z
N MET A 1 44.88 -8.55 -13.15
CA MET A 1 44.26 -9.21 -14.32
C MET A 1 43.00 -8.47 -14.68
N ILE A 2 43.01 -7.85 -15.86
CA ILE A 2 41.87 -7.21 -16.50
C ILE A 2 40.85 -8.30 -16.85
N PHE A 3 39.58 -8.15 -16.47
CA PHE A 3 38.48 -8.80 -17.17
C PHE A 3 37.41 -7.77 -17.53
N TYR A 4 37.20 -7.67 -18.83
CA TYR A 4 36.36 -6.74 -19.56
C TYR A 4 34.87 -6.88 -19.24
N GLY A 5 34.11 -5.83 -19.54
CA GLY A 5 32.67 -5.71 -19.31
C GLY A 5 31.86 -6.93 -19.74
N ARG A 6 30.95 -7.36 -18.88
CA ARG A 6 29.89 -8.31 -19.25
C ARG A 6 28.67 -7.52 -19.69
N VAL A 7 28.55 -7.39 -21.00
CA VAL A 7 27.35 -6.91 -21.69
C VAL A 7 26.25 -7.93 -21.42
N ALA A 8 25.11 -7.52 -20.85
CA ALA A 8 23.89 -8.32 -20.92
C ALA A 8 23.49 -8.40 -22.39
N THR A 9 23.62 -9.58 -22.99
CA THR A 9 23.29 -9.78 -24.40
C THR A 9 21.78 -9.87 -24.55
N VAL A 10 21.16 -8.76 -24.92
CA VAL A 10 19.71 -8.72 -25.24
C VAL A 10 19.53 -9.37 -26.61
N PHE A 11 18.94 -10.57 -26.63
CA PHE A 11 18.49 -11.20 -27.88
C PHE A 11 17.06 -10.76 -28.17
N LEU A 12 16.87 -10.11 -29.31
CA LEU A 12 15.55 -9.89 -29.90
C LEU A 12 15.23 -11.11 -30.77
N THR A 13 14.55 -12.10 -30.21
CA THR A 13 14.04 -13.23 -31.00
C THR A 13 12.62 -12.90 -31.45
N ARG A 14 12.33 -13.18 -32.73
CA ARG A 14 10.97 -13.05 -33.27
C ARG A 14 10.16 -14.25 -32.76
N VAL A 15 8.96 -13.99 -32.24
CA VAL A 15 8.06 -15.03 -31.73
C VAL A 15 7.86 -16.10 -32.82
N PRO A 16 8.22 -17.37 -32.58
CA PRO A 16 8.03 -18.41 -33.59
C PRO A 16 6.55 -18.70 -33.74
N GLY A 17 6.00 -18.50 -34.94
CA GLY A 17 4.67 -19.00 -35.33
C GLY A 17 3.63 -17.97 -35.79
N ASN A 18 3.88 -16.66 -35.77
CA ASN A 18 2.92 -15.70 -36.35
C ASN A 18 3.59 -14.46 -36.95
N ALA A 19 3.54 -14.35 -38.29
CA ALA A 19 4.22 -13.29 -39.05
C ALA A 19 3.57 -11.89 -38.91
N LEU A 20 2.46 -11.75 -38.17
CA LEU A 20 1.63 -10.54 -38.11
C LEU A 20 1.36 -9.98 -36.69
N SER A 21 2.06 -10.45 -35.66
CA SER A 21 1.93 -9.89 -34.31
C SER A 21 2.74 -8.58 -34.15
N PRO A 22 2.15 -7.47 -33.65
CA PRO A 22 2.85 -6.20 -33.44
C PRO A 22 3.71 -6.17 -32.15
N TYR A 23 3.98 -7.34 -31.55
CA TYR A 23 4.68 -7.49 -30.28
C TYR A 23 5.98 -8.28 -30.45
N ALA A 24 7.05 -7.81 -29.80
CA ALA A 24 8.33 -8.50 -29.68
C ALA A 24 8.56 -8.93 -28.22
N VAL A 25 9.20 -10.07 -28.02
CA VAL A 25 9.52 -10.60 -26.68
C VAL A 25 10.98 -10.24 -26.38
N LEU A 26 11.21 -9.62 -25.22
CA LEU A 26 12.55 -9.35 -24.71
C LEU A 26 12.89 -10.41 -23.66
N GLU A 27 13.79 -11.34 -23.98
CA GLU A 27 14.32 -12.30 -23.00
C GLU A 27 15.62 -11.76 -22.39
N LEU A 28 15.64 -11.61 -21.06
CA LEU A 28 16.84 -11.36 -20.29
C LEU A 28 17.38 -12.69 -19.76
N CYS A 29 18.38 -13.24 -20.44
CA CYS A 29 19.06 -14.46 -20.03
C CYS A 29 20.36 -14.11 -19.30
N CYS A 30 20.42 -14.37 -18.00
CA CYS A 30 21.66 -14.43 -17.24
C CYS A 30 21.86 -15.88 -16.78
N HIS A 31 22.86 -16.55 -17.35
CA HIS A 31 23.34 -17.87 -16.91
C HIS A 31 22.34 -19.05 -17.01
N SER A 32 21.57 -19.08 -18.11
CA SER A 32 20.74 -20.22 -18.56
C SER A 32 19.36 -20.40 -17.92
N ASP A 33 18.88 -19.49 -17.07
CA ASP A 33 17.48 -19.49 -16.59
C ASP A 33 16.75 -18.18 -16.97
N VAL A 34 15.51 -18.30 -17.45
CA VAL A 34 14.65 -17.18 -17.88
C VAL A 34 13.91 -16.59 -16.68
N TYR A 35 14.20 -15.34 -16.33
CA TYR A 35 13.63 -14.71 -15.12
C TYR A 35 12.34 -13.90 -15.36
N ALA A 36 12.07 -13.42 -16.58
CA ALA A 36 10.80 -12.74 -16.90
C ALA A 36 10.58 -12.57 -18.41
N CYS A 37 9.35 -12.80 -18.87
CA CYS A 37 8.88 -12.47 -20.22
C CYS A 37 7.97 -11.24 -20.15
N PHE A 38 8.31 -10.16 -20.85
CA PHE A 38 7.46 -8.99 -21.00
C PHE A 38 7.09 -8.76 -22.46
N LEU A 39 5.79 -8.63 -22.75
CA LEU A 39 5.24 -8.27 -24.05
C LEU A 39 5.30 -6.76 -24.25
N TYR A 40 6.02 -6.28 -25.27
CA TYR A 40 6.10 -4.87 -25.63
C TYR A 40 5.61 -4.60 -27.06
N PRO A 41 4.88 -3.48 -27.31
CA PRO A 41 4.51 -3.05 -28.65
C PRO A 41 5.74 -2.52 -29.41
N ALA A 42 5.89 -2.94 -30.69
CA ALA A 42 7.09 -2.79 -31.51
C ALA A 42 7.53 -1.34 -31.89
N ALA A 43 6.87 -0.30 -31.36
CA ALA A 43 7.13 1.09 -31.72
C ALA A 43 8.17 1.79 -30.82
N LEU A 44 8.62 1.18 -29.72
CA LEU A 44 9.61 1.79 -28.82
C LEU A 44 11.04 1.47 -29.27
N THR A 45 11.80 2.52 -29.63
CA THR A 45 13.21 2.39 -29.99
C THR A 45 14.05 1.92 -28.80
N ARG A 46 15.12 1.16 -29.09
CA ARG A 46 16.04 0.47 -28.17
C ARG A 46 16.50 1.29 -26.95
N LYS A 47 16.54 2.63 -27.04
CA LYS A 47 16.92 3.53 -25.93
C LYS A 47 15.85 3.63 -24.85
N VAL A 48 14.56 3.51 -25.20
CA VAL A 48 13.44 3.64 -24.26
C VAL A 48 13.29 2.39 -23.39
N CYS A 49 13.49 1.20 -23.97
CA CYS A 49 13.41 -0.06 -23.21
C CYS A 49 14.53 -0.22 -22.16
N ILE A 50 15.75 0.27 -22.44
CA ILE A 50 16.87 0.22 -21.46
C ILE A 50 16.57 1.10 -20.24
N CYS A 51 15.90 2.24 -20.43
CA CYS A 51 15.48 3.11 -19.32
C CYS A 51 14.40 2.46 -18.45
N TYR A 52 13.46 1.72 -19.04
CA TYR A 52 12.37 1.11 -18.29
C TYR A 52 12.84 -0.04 -17.39
N VAL A 53 13.81 -0.83 -17.85
CA VAL A 53 14.38 -1.95 -17.08
C VAL A 53 15.26 -1.47 -15.92
N SER A 54 15.90 -0.30 -16.04
CA SER A 54 16.74 0.27 -14.97
C SER A 54 15.93 0.93 -13.83
N VAL A 55 14.66 1.27 -14.06
CA VAL A 55 13.75 1.80 -13.03
C VAL A 55 13.17 0.68 -12.14
N LEU A 56 13.15 -0.57 -12.61
CA LEU A 56 12.52 -1.70 -11.92
C LEU A 56 13.47 -2.56 -11.07
N LEU A 57 14.78 -2.28 -11.06
CA LEU A 57 15.72 -2.94 -10.15
C LEU A 57 16.16 -1.96 -9.04
N PRO A 58 15.46 -1.90 -7.90
CA PRO A 58 15.93 -1.16 -6.75
C PRO A 58 16.98 -2.02 -6.04
N GLN A 59 18.24 -1.62 -6.10
CA GLN A 59 19.26 -1.71 -5.04
C GLN A 59 20.66 -1.60 -5.65
N ARG A 60 21.23 -0.40 -5.65
CA ARG A 60 22.65 -0.15 -5.36
C ARG A 60 22.87 1.35 -5.17
N ARG A 61 22.91 1.78 -3.91
CA ARG A 61 23.57 3.04 -3.53
C ARG A 61 25.06 2.84 -3.71
N GLU A 62 25.68 3.46 -4.71
CA GLU A 62 27.11 3.78 -4.61
C GLU A 62 27.35 5.21 -5.10
N HIS A 63 27.82 6.02 -4.14
CA HIS A 63 28.58 7.26 -4.29
C HIS A 63 28.27 8.16 -5.49
N MET A 64 27.37 9.13 -5.26
CA MET A 64 27.16 10.27 -6.16
C MET A 64 28.37 11.21 -6.10
N LEU A 65 29.19 11.23 -7.16
CA LEU A 65 30.08 12.35 -7.48
C LEU A 65 29.23 13.62 -7.71
N PRO A 66 29.72 14.82 -7.38
CA PRO A 66 28.93 16.04 -7.51
C PRO A 66 28.68 16.30 -8.99
N LEU A 67 27.45 16.04 -9.41
CA LEU A 67 26.97 16.38 -10.73
C LEU A 67 27.07 17.91 -10.87
N SER A 68 27.73 18.38 -11.93
CA SER A 68 27.95 19.80 -12.17
C SER A 68 26.65 20.62 -12.04
N SER A 69 26.75 21.90 -11.66
CA SER A 69 25.61 22.80 -11.45
C SER A 69 24.58 22.76 -12.59
N HIS A 70 25.05 22.59 -13.83
CA HIS A 70 24.23 22.46 -15.02
C HIS A 70 23.41 21.16 -15.07
N ALA A 71 23.99 20.05 -14.63
CA ALA A 71 23.34 18.75 -14.64
C ALA A 71 22.28 18.61 -13.53
N LEU A 72 22.45 19.32 -12.41
CA LEU A 72 21.42 19.45 -11.37
C LEU A 72 20.19 20.21 -11.92
N GLY A 73 20.41 21.27 -12.70
CA GLY A 73 19.33 22.04 -13.34
C GLY A 73 18.56 21.24 -14.38
N ILE A 74 19.26 20.45 -15.21
CA ILE A 74 18.62 19.55 -16.18
C ILE A 74 17.79 18.49 -15.45
N ARG A 75 18.31 17.90 -14.36
CA ARG A 75 17.56 16.93 -13.56
C ARG A 75 16.28 17.52 -12.99
N ALA A 76 16.35 18.71 -12.39
CA ALA A 76 15.16 19.39 -11.85
C ALA A 76 14.13 19.75 -12.93
N LEU A 77 14.58 20.14 -14.13
CA LEU A 77 13.69 20.42 -15.26
C LEU A 77 13.00 19.15 -15.76
N LEU A 78 13.73 18.04 -15.89
CA LEU A 78 13.14 16.75 -16.26
C LEU A 78 12.20 16.24 -15.18
N ASP A 79 12.58 16.32 -13.91
CA ASP A 79 11.73 15.87 -12.81
C ASP A 79 10.42 16.69 -12.75
N ASN A 80 10.47 18.01 -12.96
CA ASN A 80 9.25 18.84 -13.04
C ASN A 80 8.37 18.57 -14.27
N HIS A 81 8.96 18.11 -15.38
CA HIS A 81 8.27 17.92 -16.65
C HIS A 81 7.75 16.48 -16.84
N PHE A 82 8.38 15.51 -16.18
CA PHE A 82 8.08 14.07 -16.33
C PHE A 82 7.55 13.40 -15.06
N LEU A 83 7.64 14.02 -13.87
CA LEU A 83 6.90 13.55 -12.71
C LEU A 83 5.48 14.11 -12.77
N PRO A 84 4.43 13.26 -12.81
CA PRO A 84 3.08 13.75 -12.65
C PRO A 84 3.00 14.41 -11.28
N LYS A 85 2.77 15.73 -11.25
CA LYS A 85 2.57 16.48 -10.01
C LYS A 85 1.41 15.81 -9.27
N VAL A 86 1.73 15.12 -8.17
CA VAL A 86 0.71 14.42 -7.38
C VAL A 86 -0.30 15.46 -6.95
N SER A 87 -1.54 15.31 -7.41
CA SER A 87 -2.60 16.27 -7.12
C SER A 87 -2.91 16.21 -5.63
N ILE A 88 -2.58 17.27 -4.90
CA ILE A 88 -2.90 17.42 -3.47
C ILE A 88 -4.41 17.22 -3.26
N ILE A 89 -5.23 17.74 -4.17
CA ILE A 89 -6.69 17.58 -4.15
C ILE A 89 -7.08 16.10 -4.21
N LEU A 90 -6.41 15.33 -5.07
CA LEU A 90 -6.68 13.90 -5.20
C LEU A 90 -6.25 13.11 -3.95
N GLN A 91 -5.13 13.48 -3.33
CA GLN A 91 -4.68 12.86 -2.08
C GLN A 91 -5.63 13.17 -0.92
N SER A 92 -6.05 14.42 -0.77
CA SER A 92 -7.06 14.82 0.21
C SER A 92 -8.40 14.11 -0.01
N TYR A 93 -8.78 13.86 -1.27
CA TYR A 93 -9.94 13.04 -1.59
C TYR A 93 -9.78 11.59 -1.09
N TYR A 94 -8.63 10.95 -1.36
CA TYR A 94 -8.38 9.58 -0.87
C TYR A 94 -8.32 9.51 0.65
N PHE A 95 -7.74 10.52 1.30
CA PHE A 95 -7.75 10.65 2.75
C PHE A 95 -9.19 10.72 3.28
N GLY A 96 -10.03 11.61 2.74
CA GLY A 96 -11.42 11.74 3.15
C GLY A 96 -12.30 10.53 2.83
N LYS A 97 -11.92 9.71 1.84
CA LYS A 97 -12.59 8.46 1.51
C LYS A 97 -12.13 7.27 2.34
N ARG A 98 -11.06 7.40 3.12
CA ARG A 98 -10.52 6.30 3.89
C ARG A 98 -11.44 5.98 5.07
N LYS A 99 -11.97 4.76 5.09
CA LYS A 99 -12.84 4.22 6.16
C LYS A 99 -12.26 2.96 6.75
N GLN A 100 -12.41 2.76 8.06
CA GLN A 100 -11.95 1.55 8.74
C GLN A 100 -12.65 0.31 8.13
N THR A 101 -11.89 -0.72 7.79
CA THR A 101 -12.48 -1.98 7.29
C THR A 101 -12.92 -2.87 8.46
N ASP A 102 -13.76 -3.86 8.18
CA ASP A 102 -14.33 -4.69 9.25
C ASP A 102 -13.32 -5.51 10.04
N ASP A 103 -12.24 -5.94 9.37
CA ASP A 103 -11.17 -6.78 9.91
C ASP A 103 -9.93 -5.97 10.32
N GLU A 104 -10.00 -4.65 10.29
CA GLU A 104 -8.87 -3.77 10.57
C GLU A 104 -8.88 -3.27 12.01
N SER A 105 -7.74 -3.38 12.69
CA SER A 105 -7.54 -2.84 14.04
C SER A 105 -7.50 -1.31 14.02
N ILE A 106 -7.78 -0.70 15.17
CA ILE A 106 -7.68 0.76 15.31
C ILE A 106 -6.25 1.26 15.01
N GLU A 107 -5.22 0.52 15.42
CA GLU A 107 -3.82 0.89 15.19
C GLU A 107 -3.45 0.90 13.71
N ASP A 108 -3.90 -0.13 12.97
CA ASP A 108 -3.68 -0.24 11.53
C ASP A 108 -4.39 0.89 10.78
N PHE A 109 -5.63 1.18 11.17
CA PHE A 109 -6.42 2.25 10.57
C PHE A 109 -5.74 3.61 10.71
N VAL A 110 -5.26 3.94 11.90
CA VAL A 110 -4.57 5.21 12.19
C VAL A 110 -3.23 5.28 11.46
N THR A 111 -2.51 4.16 11.38
CA THR A 111 -1.26 4.05 10.61
C THR A 111 -1.52 4.31 9.13
N ALA A 112 -2.58 3.76 8.57
CA ALA A 112 -2.98 4.00 7.19
C ALA A 112 -3.40 5.46 6.95
N LEU A 113 -4.13 6.08 7.88
CA LEU A 113 -4.49 7.50 7.82
C LEU A 113 -3.24 8.39 7.84
N ARG A 114 -2.28 8.13 8.75
CA ARG A 114 -0.99 8.85 8.81
C ARG A 114 -0.21 8.73 7.50
N LYS A 115 -0.20 7.55 6.88
CA LYS A 115 0.45 7.32 5.59
C LYS A 115 -0.19 8.14 4.47
N LEU A 116 -1.52 8.18 4.39
CA LEU A 116 -2.23 8.99 3.39
C LEU A 116 -2.08 10.49 3.64
N ALA A 117 -2.08 10.90 4.90
CA ALA A 117 -1.94 12.30 5.27
C ALA A 117 -0.57 12.89 4.90
N SER A 118 0.47 12.06 4.83
CA SER A 118 1.83 12.47 4.42
C SER A 118 1.90 13.05 3.00
N SER A 119 0.99 12.66 2.09
CA SER A 119 0.91 13.16 0.72
C SER A 119 -0.08 14.32 0.53
N CYS A 120 -0.83 14.69 1.58
CA CYS A 120 -1.90 15.69 1.50
C CYS A 120 -1.48 17.13 1.87
N ASN A 121 -0.24 17.33 2.33
CA ASN A 121 0.31 18.64 2.71
C ASN A 121 -0.57 19.41 3.74
N PHE A 122 -0.98 18.75 4.83
CA PHE A 122 -1.83 19.36 5.87
C PHE A 122 -1.10 20.32 6.83
N GLY A 123 0.24 20.32 6.84
CA GLY A 123 1.03 21.20 7.69
C GLY A 123 0.79 20.95 9.18
N GLU A 124 0.60 22.02 9.95
CA GLU A 124 0.43 21.99 11.41
C GLU A 124 -0.87 21.30 11.84
N ASN A 125 -1.90 21.31 10.99
CA ASN A 125 -3.21 20.74 11.31
C ASN A 125 -3.30 19.22 11.01
N LEU A 126 -2.17 18.54 10.80
CA LEU A 126 -2.12 17.12 10.48
C LEU A 126 -2.84 16.25 11.51
N GLU A 127 -2.53 16.44 12.80
CA GLU A 127 -3.11 15.63 13.88
C GLU A 127 -4.62 15.88 14.03
N GLU A 128 -5.07 17.13 13.88
CA GLU A 128 -6.49 17.50 13.91
C GLU A 128 -7.25 16.85 12.74
N ARG A 129 -6.67 16.88 11.52
CA ARG A 129 -7.28 16.24 10.35
C ARG A 129 -7.41 14.74 10.52
N ILE A 130 -6.38 14.08 11.08
CA ILE A 130 -6.42 12.65 11.36
C ILE A 130 -7.48 12.34 12.42
N ARG A 131 -7.56 13.16 13.48
CA ARG A 131 -8.57 13.02 14.53
C ARG A 131 -9.98 13.10 13.98
N ASP A 132 -10.27 14.13 13.20
CA ASP A 132 -11.61 14.38 12.67
C ASP A 132 -12.01 13.27 11.67
N GLN A 133 -11.08 12.86 10.80
CA GLN A 133 -11.31 11.75 9.86
C GLN A 133 -11.52 10.42 10.59
N PHE A 134 -10.70 10.14 11.62
CA PHE A 134 -10.83 8.94 12.44
C PHE A 134 -12.21 8.90 13.11
N MET A 135 -12.64 10.01 13.71
CA MET A 135 -13.93 10.11 14.37
C MET A 135 -15.10 9.85 13.41
N LEU A 136 -15.05 10.39 12.20
CA LEU A 136 -16.09 10.22 11.19
C LEU A 136 -16.18 8.77 10.68
N GLU A 137 -15.04 8.12 10.49
CA GLU A 137 -14.96 6.87 9.73
C GLU A 137 -14.50 5.64 10.56
N CYS A 138 -14.49 5.77 11.88
CA CYS A 138 -14.31 4.64 12.79
C CYS A 138 -15.56 3.74 12.82
N LYS A 139 -15.31 2.42 12.82
CA LYS A 139 -16.33 1.36 12.83
C LYS A 139 -17.20 1.37 14.08
N TYR A 140 -16.63 1.74 15.23
CA TYR A 140 -17.31 1.62 16.52
C TYR A 140 -18.07 2.89 16.86
N ASP A 141 -19.41 2.89 16.71
CA ASP A 141 -20.26 4.03 17.07
C ASP A 141 -20.08 4.47 18.54
N LYS A 142 -19.80 3.51 19.44
CA LYS A 142 -19.48 3.78 20.86
C LYS A 142 -18.27 4.71 21.04
N VAL A 143 -17.31 4.69 20.13
CA VAL A 143 -16.18 5.62 20.16
C VAL A 143 -16.70 7.03 19.89
N ARG A 144 -17.52 7.22 18.84
CA ARG A 144 -18.14 8.52 18.54
C ARG A 144 -18.98 9.06 19.71
N GLU A 145 -19.80 8.20 20.32
CA GLU A 145 -20.59 8.58 21.50
C GLU A 145 -19.73 9.05 22.67
N ALA A 146 -18.64 8.32 22.98
CA ALA A 146 -17.71 8.70 24.04
C ALA A 146 -16.95 10.00 23.73
N LEU A 147 -16.68 10.26 22.44
CA LEU A 147 -16.00 11.48 22.00
C LEU A 147 -16.91 12.70 22.00
N TRP A 148 -18.19 12.57 21.62
CA TRP A 148 -19.16 13.67 21.68
C TRP A 148 -19.41 14.18 23.10
N ALA A 149 -19.17 13.36 24.11
CA ALA A 149 -19.25 13.77 25.51
C ALA A 149 -18.06 14.63 25.97
N LYS A 150 -16.96 14.67 25.20
CA LYS A 150 -15.79 15.51 25.46
C LYS A 150 -15.85 16.80 24.63
N ASN A 151 -15.28 17.87 25.15
CA ASN A 151 -15.24 19.17 24.45
C ASN A 151 -14.25 19.13 23.27
N ASP A 152 -12.95 19.03 23.55
CA ASP A 152 -11.89 19.09 22.53
C ASP A 152 -10.81 18.05 22.81
N PRO A 153 -11.03 16.76 22.49
CA PRO A 153 -10.04 15.73 22.72
C PRO A 153 -8.86 15.85 21.75
N SER A 154 -7.65 15.61 22.25
CA SER A 154 -6.44 15.43 21.42
C SER A 154 -6.50 14.09 20.69
N LEU A 155 -5.72 13.91 19.60
CA LEU A 155 -5.68 12.64 18.89
C LEU A 155 -5.28 11.48 19.82
N ASP A 156 -4.28 11.68 20.67
CA ASP A 156 -3.83 10.64 21.61
C ASP A 156 -4.94 10.22 22.57
N GLU A 157 -5.72 11.16 23.10
CA GLU A 157 -6.88 10.85 23.94
C GLU A 157 -7.94 10.05 23.18
N VAL A 158 -8.21 10.42 21.92
CA VAL A 158 -9.14 9.69 21.06
C VAL A 158 -8.70 8.26 20.89
N LEU A 159 -7.41 8.03 20.63
CA LEU A 159 -6.86 6.69 20.42
C LEU A 159 -6.93 5.83 21.68
N ILE A 160 -6.68 6.41 22.87
CA ILE A 160 -6.81 5.69 24.14
C ILE A 160 -8.25 5.19 24.34
N ILE A 161 -9.24 6.07 24.14
CA ILE A 161 -10.66 5.73 24.27
C ILE A 161 -11.03 4.65 23.25
N ALA A 162 -10.58 4.82 22.01
CA ALA A 162 -10.93 3.91 20.93
C ALA A 162 -10.38 2.50 21.19
N LYS A 163 -9.13 2.37 21.65
CA LYS A 163 -8.52 1.08 22.04
C LYS A 163 -9.28 0.41 23.20
N GLN A 164 -9.74 1.18 24.18
CA GLN A 164 -10.54 0.65 25.29
C GLN A 164 -11.89 0.10 24.80
N VAL A 165 -12.54 0.80 23.87
CA VAL A 165 -13.80 0.36 23.26
C VAL A 165 -13.58 -0.90 22.43
N GLU A 166 -12.56 -0.93 21.57
CA GLU A 166 -12.21 -2.11 20.76
C GLU A 166 -11.96 -3.34 21.63
N HIS A 167 -11.15 -3.20 22.68
CA HIS A 167 -10.90 -4.28 23.63
C HIS A 167 -12.20 -4.77 24.29
N SER A 168 -13.04 -3.84 24.76
CA SER A 168 -14.32 -4.17 25.39
C SER A 168 -15.26 -4.89 24.43
N MET A 169 -15.35 -4.44 23.18
CA MET A 169 -16.17 -5.05 22.15
C MET A 169 -15.67 -6.44 21.77
N SER A 170 -14.36 -6.61 21.60
CA SER A 170 -13.73 -7.91 21.35
C SER A 170 -13.98 -8.89 22.50
N CYS A 171 -13.84 -8.44 23.75
CA CYS A 171 -14.16 -9.25 24.93
C CYS A 171 -15.63 -9.72 24.92
N ILE A 172 -16.58 -8.82 24.65
CA ILE A 172 -18.01 -9.14 24.57
C ILE A 172 -18.30 -10.15 23.47
N GLU A 173 -17.68 -10.00 22.29
CA GLU A 173 -17.84 -10.95 21.19
C GLU A 173 -17.31 -12.34 21.53
N ASN A 174 -16.14 -12.41 22.16
CA ASN A 174 -15.56 -13.68 22.60
C ASN A 174 -16.46 -14.37 23.63
N LEU A 175 -16.98 -13.64 24.61
CA LEU A 175 -17.93 -14.17 25.59
C LEU A 175 -19.22 -14.69 24.94
N ARG A 176 -19.75 -13.98 23.93
CA ARG A 176 -20.92 -14.42 23.16
C ARG A 176 -20.64 -15.71 22.38
N LYS A 177 -19.48 -15.80 21.71
CA LYS A 177 -19.06 -17.01 21.00
C LYS A 177 -18.92 -18.19 21.95
N SER A 178 -18.23 -18.04 23.08
CA SER A 178 -18.08 -19.08 24.10
C SER A 178 -19.43 -19.54 24.65
N ARG A 179 -20.37 -18.62 24.90
CA ARG A 179 -21.73 -18.96 25.34
C ARG A 179 -22.48 -19.80 24.30
N ASN A 180 -22.42 -19.41 23.03
CA ASN A 180 -23.10 -20.13 21.95
C ASN A 180 -22.56 -21.56 21.79
N VAL A 181 -21.24 -21.75 21.95
CA VAL A 181 -20.63 -23.08 21.95
C VAL A 181 -21.14 -23.92 23.12
N ALA A 182 -21.18 -23.37 24.33
CA ALA A 182 -21.68 -24.08 25.51
C ALA A 182 -23.16 -24.51 25.36
N MET A 183 -24.01 -23.63 24.84
CA MET A 183 -25.41 -23.96 24.56
C MET A 183 -25.57 -25.06 23.51
N ASN A 184 -24.75 -25.04 22.46
CA ASN A 184 -24.83 -26.02 21.39
C ASN A 184 -24.37 -27.41 21.87
N VAL A 185 -23.36 -27.49 22.74
CA VAL A 185 -22.92 -28.75 23.36
C VAL A 185 -24.04 -29.35 24.22
N GLN A 186 -24.66 -28.55 25.10
CA GLN A 186 -25.78 -29.01 25.95
C GLN A 186 -27.00 -29.51 25.13
N ALA A 187 -27.29 -28.86 24.00
CA ALA A 187 -28.36 -29.28 23.10
C ALA A 187 -28.07 -30.60 22.35
N LEU A 188 -26.80 -30.96 22.18
CA LEU A 188 -26.40 -32.26 21.60
C LEU A 188 -26.49 -33.37 22.64
N ASP A 189 -26.06 -33.11 23.88
CA ASP A 189 -26.11 -34.09 24.97
C ASP A 189 -27.55 -34.50 25.29
N THR A 190 -28.47 -33.53 25.34
CA THR A 190 -29.92 -33.78 25.55
C THR A 190 -30.58 -34.57 24.44
N LYS A 191 -30.18 -34.39 23.18
CA LYS A 191 -30.70 -35.18 22.04
C LYS A 191 -30.20 -36.63 22.05
N THR A 192 -29.00 -36.85 22.57
CA THR A 192 -28.39 -38.18 22.65
C THR A 192 -29.05 -39.00 23.75
N ASN A 193 -29.41 -38.36 24.87
CA ASN A 193 -30.06 -39.01 26.00
C ASN A 193 -31.55 -39.38 25.76
N ASN A 194 -32.24 -38.73 24.82
CA ASN A 194 -33.64 -39.02 24.49
C ASN A 194 -33.82 -40.06 23.36
N LYS A 195 -32.74 -40.69 22.88
CA LYS A 195 -32.76 -41.70 21.80
C LYS A 195 -32.46 -43.14 22.28
N LEU A 196 -32.34 -43.34 23.59
CA LEU A 196 -32.25 -44.63 24.27
C LEU A 196 -33.56 -44.92 25.01
#